data_AF-A0A1C6CL98-F1
#
_entry.id   AF-A0A1C6CL98-F1
#
_cell.length_a   1.000
_cell.length_b   1.000
_cell.length_c   1.000
_cell.angle_alpha   90.00
_cell.angle_beta   90.00
_cell.angle_gamma   90.00
#
_symmetry.space_group_name_H-M   'P 1'
#
loop_
_entity.id
_entity.type
_entity.pdbx_description
1 polymer ?
#
loop_
_entity_poly.entity_id
_entity_poly.type
_entity_poly.pdbx_seq_one_letter_code
_entity_poly.pdbx_strand_id
1 'polypeptide(L)' 'MPRKFVMPDPADRSQNEPAVILSPTQVLGLYNQENTGDKKTRIVDSVKDAVVKNAKEAGWDEVEPIGNQMLLRKKWSDK' A
#
# COMPACT_ATOMS: atom_id res chain seq x y z
N MET A 1 19.75 8.37 8.49
CA MET A 1 18.81 8.55 7.36
C MET A 1 17.42 8.14 7.83
N PRO A 2 16.33 8.83 7.44
CA PRO A 2 14.99 8.36 7.75
C PRO A 2 14.77 6.97 7.13
N ARG A 3 14.14 6.07 7.89
CA ARG A 3 13.85 4.69 7.44
C ARG A 3 12.95 4.77 6.22
N LYS A 4 13.32 4.08 5.13
CA LYS A 4 12.50 4.01 3.93
C LYS A 4 11.16 3.34 4.24
N PHE A 5 10.08 3.85 3.67
CA PHE A 5 8.81 3.13 3.70
C PHE A 5 8.87 1.99 2.69
N VAL A 6 8.54 0.79 3.13
CA VAL A 6 8.60 -0.44 2.34
C VAL A 6 7.18 -0.97 2.21
N MET A 7 6.79 -1.36 1.00
CA MET A 7 5.51 -2.02 0.76
C MET A 7 5.53 -3.38 1.48
N PRO A 8 4.50 -3.72 2.27
CA PRO A 8 4.42 -5.04 2.89
C PRO A 8 4.41 -6.15 1.85
N ASP A 9 5.11 -7.25 2.14
CA ASP A 9 5.14 -8.41 1.26
C ASP A 9 3.85 -9.24 1.42
N PRO A 10 3.11 -9.54 0.35
CA PRO A 10 1.97 -10.44 0.42
C PRO A 10 2.35 -11.87 0.83
N ALA A 11 3.62 -12.29 0.67
CA ALA A 11 4.11 -13.59 1.15
C ALA A 11 4.17 -13.68 2.68
N ASP A 12 4.28 -12.56 3.39
CA ASP A 12 4.27 -12.51 4.86
C ASP A 12 2.88 -12.74 5.47
N ARG A 13 1.83 -12.76 4.64
CA ARG A 13 0.46 -12.98 5.09
C ARG A 13 0.12 -14.47 5.11
N SER A 14 -0.85 -14.84 5.95
CA SER A 14 -1.38 -16.20 6.05
C SER A 14 -2.89 -16.21 5.85
N GLN A 15 -3.49 -17.37 5.61
CA GLN A 15 -4.95 -17.51 5.46
C GLN A 15 -5.73 -16.96 6.66
N ASN A 16 -5.14 -17.04 7.86
CA ASN A 16 -5.75 -16.51 9.10
C ASN A 16 -5.56 -15.00 9.27
N GLU A 17 -4.52 -14.43 8.64
CA GLU A 17 -4.22 -13.00 8.65
C GLU A 17 -4.01 -12.48 7.22
N PRO A 18 -5.09 -12.42 6.43
CA PRO A 18 -5.00 -12.23 4.98
C PRO A 18 -4.74 -10.78 4.56
N ALA A 19 -4.90 -9.83 5.48
CA ALA A 19 -4.94 -8.42 5.17
C ALA A 19 -3.94 -7.61 5.98
N VAL A 20 -3.53 -6.47 5.43
CA VAL A 20 -2.73 -5.46 6.10
C VAL A 20 -3.27 -4.07 5.77
N ILE A 21 -3.24 -3.18 6.76
CA ILE A 21 -3.66 -1.80 6.59
C ILE A 21 -2.41 -0.92 6.55
N LEU A 22 -2.25 -0.15 5.48
CA LEU A 22 -1.26 0.91 5.41
C LEU A 22 -1.80 2.15 6.11
N SER A 23 -1.00 2.68 7.03
CA SER A 23 -1.29 3.95 7.68
C SER A 23 -1.18 5.13 6.69
N PRO A 24 -1.81 6.27 6.97
CA PRO A 24 -1.71 7.44 6.09
C PRO A 24 -0.27 7.92 5.87
N THR A 25 0.57 7.79 6.91
CA THR A 25 1.99 8.15 6.83
C THR A 25 2.77 7.19 5.94
N GLN A 26 2.45 5.89 5.95
CA GLN A 26 3.04 4.92 5.05
C GLN A 26 2.62 5.17 3.59
N VAL A 27 1.35 5.45 3.35
CA VAL A 27 0.82 5.74 2.01
C VAL A 27 1.53 6.96 1.40
N LEU A 28 1.60 8.07 2.15
CA LEU A 28 2.33 9.27 1.71
C LEU A 28 3.83 9.02 1.57
N GLY A 29 4.39 8.24 2.49
CA GLY A 29 5.81 7.86 2.46
C GLY A 29 6.17 7.07 1.22
N LEU A 30 5.38 6.06 0.86
CA LEU A 30 5.57 5.25 -0.35
C LEU A 30 5.52 6.13 -1.60
N TYR A 31 4.51 6.97 -1.73
CA TYR A 31 4.38 7.88 -2.88
C TYR A 31 5.53 8.90 -2.98
N ASN A 32 5.84 9.60 -1.89
CA ASN A 32 6.84 10.68 -1.90
C ASN A 32 8.28 10.20 -2.08
N GLN A 33 8.55 8.92 -1.82
CA GLN A 33 9.88 8.33 -2.05
C GLN A 33 10.17 8.13 -3.54
N GLU A 34 9.15 7.78 -4.32
CA GLU A 34 9.25 7.60 -5.76
C GLU A 34 9.06 8.93 -6.51
N ASN A 35 8.28 9.85 -5.93
CA ASN A 35 7.92 11.13 -6.51
C ASN A 35 8.63 12.28 -5.77
N THR A 36 9.96 12.37 -5.93
CA THR A 36 10.76 13.40 -5.25
C THR A 36 10.48 14.83 -5.73
N GLY A 37 9.97 15.00 -6.95
CA GLY A 37 9.63 16.30 -7.55
C GLY A 37 8.21 16.81 -7.25
N ASP A 38 7.27 15.93 -6.88
CA ASP A 38 5.87 16.30 -6.58
C ASP A 38 5.43 15.70 -5.25
N LYS A 39 6.09 16.14 -4.17
CA LYS A 39 5.77 15.64 -2.82
C LYS A 39 4.38 16.12 -2.39
N LYS A 40 3.55 15.19 -1.94
CA LYS A 40 2.24 15.48 -1.36
C LYS A 40 2.31 15.45 0.17
N THR A 41 1.56 16.36 0.79
CA THR A 41 1.36 16.39 2.25
C THR A 41 0.04 15.76 2.68
N ARG A 42 -0.87 15.54 1.73
CA ARG A 42 -2.21 14.98 1.93
C ARG A 42 -2.44 13.84 0.95
N ILE A 43 -3.21 12.84 1.38
CA ILE A 43 -3.61 11.73 0.51
C ILE A 43 -4.73 12.24 -0.40
N VAL A 44 -4.36 12.48 -1.64
CA VAL A 44 -5.27 12.79 -2.74
C VAL A 44 -5.43 11.55 -3.62
N ASP A 45 -6.38 11.56 -4.54
CA ASP A 45 -6.69 10.36 -5.33
C ASP A 45 -5.49 9.89 -6.18
N SER A 46 -4.66 10.82 -6.69
CA SER A 46 -3.43 10.44 -7.39
C SER A 46 -2.42 9.68 -6.52
N VAL A 47 -2.39 9.96 -5.21
CA VAL A 47 -1.55 9.23 -4.26
C VAL A 47 -2.11 7.83 -4.04
N LYS A 48 -3.44 7.70 -3.90
CA LYS A 48 -4.10 6.41 -3.75
C LYS A 48 -3.86 5.55 -4.98
N ASP A 49 -4.08 6.09 -6.18
CA ASP A 49 -3.93 5.37 -7.45
C ASP A 49 -2.49 4.85 -7.64
N ALA A 50 -1.49 5.69 -7.33
CA ALA A 50 -0.09 5.28 -7.37
C ALA A 50 0.21 4.14 -6.38
N VAL A 51 -0.28 4.25 -5.13
CA VAL A 51 -0.05 3.22 -4.12
C VAL A 51 -0.80 1.92 -4.46
N VAL A 52 -2.01 2.01 -5.04
CA VAL A 52 -2.75 0.85 -5.57
C VAL A 52 -1.94 0.16 -6.65
N LYS A 53 -1.38 0.91 -7.59
CA LYS A 53 -0.55 0.36 -8.66
C LYS A 53 0.67 -0.35 -8.09
N ASN A 54 1.41 0.30 -7.20
CA ASN A 54 2.60 -0.28 -6.57
C ASN A 54 2.26 -1.55 -5.78
N ALA A 55 1.12 -1.58 -5.10
CA ALA A 55 0.66 -2.75 -4.36
C ALA A 55 0.29 -3.92 -5.28
N LYS A 56 -0.37 -3.65 -6.42
CA LYS A 56 -0.66 -4.67 -7.42
C LYS A 56 0.63 -5.22 -8.05
N GLU A 57 1.61 -4.35 -8.33
CA GLU A 57 2.93 -4.75 -8.81
C GLU A 57 3.70 -5.59 -7.78
N ALA A 58 3.49 -5.33 -6.48
CA ALA A 58 4.03 -6.13 -5.39
C ALA A 58 3.32 -7.48 -5.20
N GLY A 59 2.22 -7.76 -5.92
CA GLY A 59 1.52 -9.04 -5.90
C GLY A 59 0.34 -9.13 -4.93
N TRP A 60 -0.24 -8.00 -4.51
CA TRP A 60 -1.49 -7.98 -3.74
C TRP A 60 -2.72 -8.20 -4.64
N ASP A 61 -3.62 -9.09 -4.23
CA ASP A 61 -4.82 -9.44 -5.01
C ASP A 61 -5.90 -8.35 -4.94
N GLU A 62 -6.15 -7.82 -3.75
CA GLU A 62 -7.10 -6.75 -3.52
C GLU A 62 -6.44 -5.57 -2.84
N VAL A 63 -6.72 -4.38 -3.36
CA VAL A 63 -6.24 -3.12 -2.80
C VAL A 63 -7.41 -2.14 -2.78
N GLU A 64 -7.81 -1.72 -1.59
CA GLU A 64 -8.99 -0.88 -1.38
C GLU A 64 -8.64 0.35 -0.54
N PRO A 65 -8.91 1.57 -1.03
CA PRO A 65 -8.76 2.78 -0.23
C PRO A 65 -9.89 2.90 0.80
N ILE A 66 -9.53 3.01 2.09
CA ILE A 66 -10.47 3.22 3.20
C ILE A 66 -10.17 4.59 3.81
N GLY A 67 -10.86 5.62 3.32
CA GLY A 67 -10.59 7.02 3.71
C GLY A 67 -9.16 7.44 3.35
N ASN A 68 -8.33 7.63 4.37
CA ASN A 68 -6.90 7.99 4.24
C ASN A 68 -5.96 6.79 4.45
N GLN A 69 -6.49 5.58 4.58
CA GLN A 69 -5.73 4.34 4.70
C GLN A 69 -5.89 3.50 3.44
N MET A 70 -5.01 2.50 3.28
CA MET A 70 -5.11 1.51 2.21
C MET A 70 -5.19 0.13 2.82
N LEU A 71 -6.26 -0.61 2.50
CA LEU A 71 -6.42 -2.02 2.85
C LEU A 71 -5.87 -2.87 1.71
N LEU A 72 -4.91 -3.72 2.05
CA LEU A 72 -4.29 -4.69 1.16
C LEU A 72 -4.76 -6.07 1.60
N ARG A 73 -5.28 -6.89 0.70
CA ARG A 73 -5.69 -8.27 1.01
C ARG A 73 -5.14 -9.23 -0.02
N LYS A 74 -4.73 -10.39 0.47
CA LYS A 74 -4.38 -11.54 -0.35
C LYS A 74 -5.55 -12.52 -0.36
N LYS A 75 -5.83 -13.11 -1.51
CA LYS A 75 -6.85 -14.15 -1.68
C LYS A 75 -6.19 -15.51 -1.64
N TRP A 76 -6.66 -16.36 -0.74
CA TRP A 76 -6.41 -17.79 -0.83
C TRP A 76 -7.60 -18.41 -1.52
N SER A 77 -7.37 -18.96 -2.71
CA SER A 77 -8.35 -19.87 -3.29
C SER A 77 -8.20 -21.18 -2.54
N ASP A 78 -9.17 -21.51 -1.69
CA ASP A 78 -9.35 -22.90 -1.25
C ASP A 78 -9.61 -23.72 -2.53
N LYS A 79 -8.71 -24.64 -2.83
CA LYS A 79 -8.90 -25.66 -3.86
C LYS A 79 -9.36 -26.95 -3.20
#